data_AF-A0A497G7Q6-F1
#
_entry.id   AF-A0A497G7Q6-F1
#
_cell.length_a   1.000
_cell.length_b   1.000
_cell.length_c   1.000
_cell.angle_alpha   90.00
_cell.angle_beta   90.00
_cell.angle_gamma   90.00
#
_symmetry.space_group_name_H-M   'P 1'
#
loop_
_entity.id
_entity.type
_entity.pdbx_description
1 polymer ?
#
loop_
_entity_poly.entity_id
_entity_poly.type
_entity_poly.pdbx_seq_one_letter_code
_entity_poly.pdbx_strand_id
1 'polypeptide(L)' 'MREMRLGELTWEEASRELREADFVILPTGSFEQHGPHLPLLTDSIRAERLSEEVARRA' A
#
# COMPACT_ATOMS: atom_id res chain seq x y z
N MET A 1 -11.17 9.86 -2.80
CA MET A 1 -10.71 10.11 -1.41
C MET A 1 -9.29 10.67 -1.40
N ARG A 2 -8.81 11.19 -0.26
CA ARG A 2 -7.41 11.65 -0.14
C ARG A 2 -6.51 10.41 -0.07
N GLU A 3 -5.55 10.29 -0.98
CA GLU A 3 -4.51 9.27 -0.90
C GLU A 3 -3.69 9.52 0.38
N MET A 4 -3.56 8.51 1.23
CA MET A 4 -2.91 8.62 2.52
C MET A 4 -2.04 7.41 2.79
N ARG A 5 -0.72 7.63 2.86
CA ARG A 5 0.26 6.61 3.24
C ARG A 5 0.52 6.71 4.72
N LEU A 6 0.03 5.73 5.49
CA LEU A 6 0.14 5.73 6.94
C LEU A 6 1.60 5.83 7.44
N GLY A 7 2.55 5.26 6.67
CA GLY A 7 3.98 5.30 6.99
C GLY A 7 4.67 6.65 6.77
N GLU A 8 3.98 7.63 6.16
CA GLU A 8 4.50 8.99 5.94
C GLU A 8 4.00 9.99 7.00
N LEU A 9 3.11 9.55 7.91
CA LEU A 9 2.52 10.35 8.97
C LEU A 9 3.28 10.19 10.29
N THR A 10 3.19 11.19 11.17
CA THR A 10 3.50 10.96 12.60
C THR A 10 2.45 10.05 13.22
N TRP A 11 2.74 9.49 14.39
CA TRP A 11 1.78 8.62 15.07
C TRP A 11 0.52 9.37 15.53
N GLU A 12 0.63 10.66 15.87
CA GLU A 12 -0.51 11.52 16.22
C GLU A 12 -1.40 11.79 15.00
N GLU A 13 -0.80 12.04 13.84
CA GLU A 13 -1.51 12.20 12.57
C GLU A 13 -2.21 10.89 12.19
N ALA A 14 -1.52 9.77 12.21
CA ALA A 14 -2.11 8.45 11.93
C ALA A 14 -3.28 8.12 12.88
N SER A 15 -3.14 8.42 14.18
CA SER A 15 -4.18 8.21 15.19
C SER A 15 -5.44 9.05 14.94
N ARG A 16 -5.29 10.25 14.37
CA ARG A 16 -6.41 11.10 13.98
C ARG A 16 -7.10 10.57 12.74
N GLU A 17 -6.31 10.27 11.70
CA GLU A 17 -6.84 9.86 10.40
C GLU A 17 -7.51 8.47 10.46
N LEU A 18 -6.97 7.53 11.24
CA LEU A 18 -7.57 6.20 11.42
C LEU A 18 -8.95 6.22 12.08
N ARG A 19 -9.31 7.28 12.81
CA ARG A 19 -10.65 7.40 13.43
C ARG A 19 -11.74 7.69 12.41
N GLU A 20 -11.38 8.33 11.30
CA GLU A 20 -12.30 8.75 10.25
C GLU A 20 -12.24 7.82 9.03
N ALA A 21 -11.30 6.88 8.99
CA ALA A 21 -11.10 5.98 7.85
C ALA A 21 -12.14 4.84 7.81
N ASP A 22 -12.79 4.65 6.67
CA ASP A 22 -13.74 3.55 6.45
C ASP A 22 -13.05 2.18 6.36
N PHE A 23 -11.82 2.15 5.82
CA PHE A 23 -11.03 0.93 5.66
C PHE A 23 -9.53 1.26 5.57
N VAL A 24 -8.70 0.21 5.73
CA VAL A 24 -7.25 0.26 5.55
C VAL A 24 -6.84 -0.82 4.55
N ILE A 25 -5.89 -0.50 3.68
CA ILE A 25 -5.29 -1.46 2.74
C ILE A 25 -3.87 -1.78 3.21
N LEU A 26 -3.58 -3.06 3.41
CA LEU A 26 -2.24 -3.55 3.70
C LEU A 26 -1.72 -4.32 2.47
N PRO A 27 -0.89 -3.70 1.60
CA PRO A 27 -0.27 -4.44 0.50
C PRO A 27 0.64 -5.53 1.05
N THR A 28 0.52 -6.74 0.51
CA THR A 28 1.39 -7.88 0.84
C THR A 28 1.95 -8.47 -0.44
N GLY A 29 3.22 -8.86 -0.39
CA GLY A 29 3.93 -9.44 -1.52
C GLY A 29 4.95 -10.48 -1.07
N SER A 30 5.86 -10.83 -1.98
CA SER A 30 6.91 -11.82 -1.78
C SER A 30 8.27 -11.28 -2.23
N PHE A 31 9.32 -12.01 -1.87
CA PHE A 31 10.66 -11.90 -2.43
C PHE A 31 11.01 -13.25 -3.08
N GLU A 32 10.79 -13.38 -4.39
CA GLU A 32 10.85 -14.68 -5.07
C GLU A 32 11.23 -14.58 -6.55
N GLN A 33 11.58 -15.73 -7.14
CA GLN A 33 12.02 -15.82 -8.53
C GLN A 33 10.84 -15.65 -9.51
N HIS A 34 10.96 -14.71 -10.46
CA HIS A 34 9.96 -14.47 -11.52
C HIS A 34 10.52 -14.64 -12.95
N GLY A 35 11.53 -15.50 -13.12
CA GLY A 35 12.19 -15.73 -14.41
C GLY A 35 13.34 -14.74 -14.68
N PRO A 36 14.07 -14.89 -15.80
CA PRO A 36 15.31 -14.13 -16.04
C PRO A 36 15.10 -12.64 -16.37
N HIS A 37 13.85 -12.19 -16.51
CA HIS A 37 13.51 -10.87 -17.03
C HIS A 37 12.72 -10.01 -16.02
N LEU A 38 12.37 -10.55 -14.85
CA LEU A 38 11.60 -9.83 -13.83
C LEU A 38 12.37 -9.72 -12.50
N PRO A 39 12.15 -8.64 -11.73
CA PRO A 39 12.74 -8.48 -10.41
C PRO A 39 12.22 -9.50 -9.39
N LEU A 40 12.99 -9.76 -8.33
CA LEU A 40 12.54 -10.60 -7.21
C LEU A 40 11.39 -9.98 -6.39
N LEU A 41 11.18 -8.67 -6.56
CA LEU A 41 10.16 -7.90 -5.86
C LEU A 41 8.86 -7.75 -6.66
N THR A 42 8.66 -8.50 -7.75
CA THR A 42 7.50 -8.31 -8.64
C THR A 42 6.18 -8.32 -7.88
N ASP A 43 5.98 -9.25 -6.95
CA ASP A 43 4.75 -9.32 -6.15
C ASP A 43 4.56 -8.08 -5.28
N SER A 44 5.60 -7.63 -4.60
CA SER A 44 5.56 -6.44 -3.73
C SER A 44 5.28 -5.17 -4.53
N ILE A 45 5.93 -4.99 -5.68
CA ILE A 45 5.72 -3.84 -6.58
C ILE A 45 4.27 -3.82 -7.08
N ARG A 46 3.73 -4.98 -7.47
CA ARG A 46 2.35 -5.08 -7.96
C ARG A 46 1.33 -4.81 -6.85
N ALA A 47 1.55 -5.37 -5.66
CA ALA A 47 0.66 -5.18 -4.52
C ALA A 47 0.58 -3.72 -4.08
N GLU A 48 1.71 -3.02 -4.01
CA GLU A 48 1.75 -1.59 -3.68
C GLU A 48 0.96 -0.77 -4.70
N ARG A 49 1.25 -0.93 -6.00
CA ARG A 49 0.60 -0.17 -7.06
C ARG A 49 -0.90 -0.42 -7.17
N LEU A 50 -1.33 -1.67 -7.01
CA LEU A 50 -2.75 -1.98 -7.00
C LEU A 50 -3.45 -1.37 -5.78
N SER A 51 -2.82 -1.40 -4.62
CA SER A 51 -3.38 -0.82 -3.39
C SER A 51 -3.54 0.69 -3.51
N GLU A 52 -2.56 1.39 -4.09
CA GLU A 52 -2.66 2.82 -4.42
C GLU A 52 -3.87 3.11 -5.33
N GLU A 53 -4.06 2.29 -6.37
CA GLU A 53 -5.18 2.47 -7.32
C GLU A 53 -6.54 2.23 -6.66
N VAL A 54 -6.65 1.20 -5.81
CA VAL A 54 -7.88 0.90 -5.06
C VAL A 54 -8.19 2.05 -4.10
N ALA A 55 -7.22 2.53 -3.32
CA ALA A 55 -7.39 3.65 -2.40
C ALA A 55 -7.83 4.94 -3.11
N ARG A 56 -7.36 5.17 -4.35
CA ARG A 56 -7.74 6.35 -5.14
C ARG A 56 -9.20 6.30 -5.62
N ARG A 57 -9.71 5.11 -5.93
CA ARG A 57 -11.05 4.90 -6.53
C ARG A 57 -12.16 4.66 -5.52
N ALA A 58 -11.81 4.21 -4.33
CA ALA A 58 -12.75 3.99 -3.25
C ALA A 58 -13.41 5.29 -2.80
#